data_AF-A0ABD1BQ94-F1
#
_entry.id   AF-A0ABD1BQ94-F1
#
_cell.length_a   1.000
_cell.length_b   1.000
_cell.length_c   1.000
_cell.angle_alpha   90.00
_cell.angle_beta   90.00
_cell.angle_gamma   90.00
#
_symmetry.space_group_name_H-M   'P 1'
#
loop_
_entity.id
_entity.type
_entity.pdbx_description
1 polymer ?
#
loop_
_entity_poly.entity_id
_entity_poly.type
_entity_poly.pdbx_seq_one_letter_code
_entity_poly.pdbx_strand_id
1 'polypeptide(L)' 'MSEMLVGYPPFYSDKAMSTCRKIVNWKSHLKFPEEAILSRDAKDLINSLLCSVRRRLGSKGADEIKVSL' A
#
# COMPACT_ATOMS: atom_id res chain seq x y z
N MET A 1 -2.35 -7.05 -1.61
CA MET A 1 -2.82 -7.05 -0.21
C MET A 1 -3.90 -6.02 0.04
N SER A 2 -3.68 -4.71 -0.21
CA SER A 2 -4.74 -3.70 -0.04
C SER A 2 -5.99 -4.01 -0.87
N GLU A 3 -5.85 -4.32 -2.17
CA GLU A 3 -7.00 -4.64 -3.03
C GLU A 3 -7.80 -5.86 -2.56
N MET A 4 -7.14 -6.87 -1.97
CA MET A 4 -7.81 -8.06 -1.44
C MET A 4 -8.60 -7.78 -0.17
N LEU A 5 -8.20 -6.77 0.61
CA LEU A 5 -8.85 -6.42 1.87
C LEU A 5 -9.86 -5.26 1.72
N VAL A 6 -9.65 -4.40 0.73
CA VAL A 6 -10.44 -3.18 0.48
C VAL A 6 -11.41 -3.38 -0.69
N GLY A 7 -11.16 -4.35 -1.58
CA GLY A 7 -11.98 -4.65 -2.76
C GLY A 7 -11.64 -3.83 -4.01
N TYR A 8 -10.72 -2.86 -3.90
CA TYR A 8 -10.27 -2.06 -5.03
C TYR A 8 -8.81 -1.57 -4.86
N PRO A 9 -8.12 -1.20 -5.95
CA PRO A 9 -6.74 -0.74 -5.88
C PRO A 9 -6.59 0.61 -5.14
N PRO A 10 -5.54 0.82 -4.33
CA PRO A 10 -5.37 2.02 -3.50
C PRO A 10 -5.23 3.33 -4.28
N PHE A 11 -4.90 3.28 -5.58
CA PHE A 11 -4.73 4.44 -6.44
C PHE A 11 -5.71 4.45 -7.62
N TYR A 12 -6.79 3.68 -7.55
CA TYR A 12 -7.76 3.55 -8.63
C TYR A 12 -8.30 4.90 -9.12
N SER A 13 -8.46 5.02 -10.43
CA SER A 13 -9.08 6.17 -11.11
C SER A 13 -9.50 5.75 -12.51
N ASP A 14 -10.55 6.39 -13.05
CA ASP A 14 -11.06 6.09 -14.41
C ASP A 14 -10.08 6.41 -15.54
N LYS A 15 -9.09 7.27 -15.29
CA LYS A 15 -8.09 7.69 -16.28
C LYS A 15 -6.71 7.20 -15.87
N ALA A 16 -6.00 6.55 -16.80
CA ALA A 16 -4.64 6.05 -16.58
C ALA A 16 -3.69 7.14 -16.05
N MET A 17 -3.74 8.34 -16.63
CA MET A 17 -2.92 9.48 -16.17
C MET A 17 -3.20 9.89 -14.72
N SER A 18 -4.46 9.82 -14.29
CA SER A 18 -4.85 10.13 -12.92
C SER A 18 -4.32 9.08 -11.95
N THR A 19 -4.41 7.79 -12.32
CA THR A 19 -3.80 6.68 -11.57
C THR A 19 -2.28 6.87 -11.43
N CYS A 20 -1.58 7.20 -12.52
CA CYS A 20 -0.14 7.48 -12.49
C CYS A 20 0.20 8.63 -11.54
N ARG A 21 -0.55 9.73 -11.58
CA ARG A 21 -0.36 10.87 -10.67
C ARG A 21 -0.56 10.47 -9.21
N LYS A 22 -1.57 9.65 -8.92
CA LYS A 22 -1.83 9.12 -7.56
C LYS A 22 -0.69 8.23 -7.08
N ILE A 23 -0.14 7.38 -7.95
CA ILE A 23 1.02 6.52 -7.63
C ILE A 23 2.27 7.35 -7.34
N VAL A 24 2.57 8.36 -8.17
CA VAL A 24 3.73 9.23 -7.93
C VAL A 24 3.57 10.02 -6.63
N ASN A 25 2.36 10.52 -6.38
CA ASN A 25 2.01 11.25 -5.16
C ASN A 25 1.43 10.33 -4.05
N TRP A 26 1.94 9.09 -3.96
CA TRP A 26 1.39 8.06 -3.06
C TRP A 26 1.29 8.53 -1.60
N LYS A 27 2.22 9.36 -1.10
CA LYS A 27 2.20 9.86 0.28
C LYS A 27 0.91 10.60 0.65
N SER A 28 0.32 11.32 -0.31
CA SER A 28 -0.90 12.09 -0.09
C SER A 28 -2.17 11.33 -0.48
N HIS A 29 -2.03 10.34 -1.37
CA HIS A 29 -3.15 9.59 -1.95
C HIS A 29 -3.36 8.20 -1.39
N LEU A 30 -2.39 7.64 -0.66
CA LEU A 30 -2.55 6.37 0.03
C LEU A 30 -3.40 6.59 1.27
N LYS A 31 -4.71 6.35 1.12
CA LYS A 31 -5.69 6.42 2.19
C LYS A 31 -6.44 5.11 2.28
N PHE A 32 -6.64 4.65 3.50
CA PHE A 32 -7.49 3.51 3.79
C PHE A 32 -8.89 4.04 4.09
N PRO A 33 -9.93 3.55 3.39
CA PRO A 33 -11.30 3.94 3.71
C PRO A 33 -11.67 3.43 5.11
N GLU A 34 -12.56 4.15 5.81
CA GLU A 34 -13.04 3.72 7.14
C GLU A 34 -13.91 2.47 7.04
N GLU A 35 -14.58 2.25 5.92
CA GLU A 35 -15.36 1.03 5.68
C GLU A 35 -14.49 -0.25 5.53
N ALA A 36 -13.21 -0.11 5.17
CA ALA A 36 -12.30 -1.24 5.16
C ALA A 36 -11.83 -1.52 6.59
N ILE A 37 -12.44 -2.53 7.21
CA ILE A 37 -12.05 -3.05 8.52
C ILE A 37 -10.70 -3.76 8.37
N LEU A 38 -9.62 -2.98 8.38
CA LEU A 38 -8.24 -3.47 8.33
C LEU A 38 -7.68 -3.54 9.73
N SER A 39 -7.09 -4.70 10.07
CA SER A 39 -6.30 -4.83 11.31
C SER A 39 -5.11 -3.86 11.29
N ARG A 40 -4.62 -3.52 12.48
CA ARG A 40 -3.46 -2.63 12.61
C ARG A 40 -2.24 -3.21 11.88
N ASP A 41 -2.01 -4.50 12.04
CA ASP A 41 -0.90 -5.20 11.40
C ASP A 41 -1.01 -5.19 9.87
N ALA A 42 -2.24 -5.34 9.33
CA ALA A 42 -2.46 -5.25 7.88
C ALA A 42 -2.20 -3.83 7.35
N LYS A 43 -2.63 -2.79 8.07
CA LYS A 43 -2.34 -1.39 7.70
C LYS A 43 -0.84 -1.12 7.74
N ASP A 44 -0.15 -1.59 8.77
CA ASP A 44 1.30 -1.40 8.94
C ASP A 44 2.10 -2.15 7.87
N LEU A 45 1.68 -3.37 7.49
CA LEU A 45 2.28 -4.13 6.39
C LEU A 45 2.08 -3.41 5.05
N ILE A 46 0.86 -2.93 4.75
CA ILE A 46 0.59 -2.20 3.51
C ILE A 46 1.41 -0.90 3.46
N ASN A 47 1.50 -0.15 4.57
CA ASN A 47 2.33 1.06 4.65
C ASN A 47 3.83 0.76 4.49
N SER A 48 4.31 -0.35 5.06
CA SER A 48 5.71 -0.77 4.96
C SER A 48 6.09 -1.20 3.54
N LEU A 49 5.14 -1.73 2.77
CA LEU A 49 5.32 -2.08 1.36
C LEU A 49 5.15 -0.87 0.42
N LEU A 50 4.12 -0.05 0.64
CA LEU A 50 3.81 1.14 -0.15
C LEU A 50 4.49 2.38 0.41
N CYS A 51 5.82 2.34 0.49
CA CYS A 51 6.64 3.46 0.92
C CYS A 51 7.79 3.78 -0.04
N SER A 52 8.65 4.72 0.35
CA SER A 52 9.84 5.06 -0.42
C SER A 52 10.75 3.85 -0.57
N VAL A 53 11.38 3.72 -1.74
CA VAL A 53 12.21 2.55 -2.09
C VAL A 53 13.26 2.21 -1.05
N ARG A 54 13.83 3.22 -0.35
CA ARG A 54 14.86 3.02 0.68
C ARG A 54 14.34 2.39 1.98
N ARG A 55 13.03 2.50 2.26
CA ARG A 55 12.40 2.01 3.50
C ARG A 55 11.46 0.84 3.23
N ARG A 56 11.38 0.38 1.98
CA ARG A 56 10.43 -0.66 1.57
C ARG A 56 10.81 -1.97 2.24
N LEU A 57 9.82 -2.59 2.87
CA LEU A 57 9.98 -3.93 3.43
C LEU A 57 10.42 -4.89 2.31
N GLY A 58 11.49 -5.66 2.55
CA GLY A 58 12.09 -6.54 1.56
C GLY A 58 13.26 -5.94 0.80
N SER A 59 13.60 -4.66 1.03
CA SER A 59 14.80 -4.05 0.45
C SER A 59 16.11 -4.69 0.91
N LYS A 60 16.13 -5.37 2.07
CA LYS A 60 17.31 -6.13 2.54
C LYS A 60 17.20 -7.64 2.33
N GLY A 61 16.19 -8.09 1.58
CA GLY A 61 15.95 -9.51 1.30
C GLY A 61 14.57 -9.99 1.76
N ALA A 62 14.17 -11.15 1.26
CA ALA A 62 12.82 -11.70 1.49
C ALA A 62 12.56 -12.11 2.95
N ASP A 63 13.60 -12.30 3.77
CA ASP A 63 13.44 -12.63 5.19
C ASP A 63 12.74 -11.53 6.00
N GLU A 64 12.88 -10.25 5.63
CA GLU A 64 12.14 -9.15 6.28
C GLU A 64 10.62 -9.29 6.08
N ILE A 65 10.22 -9.87 4.93
CA ILE A 65 8.81 -10.06 4.58
C ILE A 65 8.22 -11.21 5.40
N LYS A 66 9.00 -12.29 5.61
CA LYS A 66 8.57 -13.47 6.36
C LYS A 66 8.39 -13.21 7.86
N VAL A 67 9.16 -12.28 8.43
CA VAL A 67 9.06 -11.90 9.86
C VAL A 67 7.83 -11.02 10.13
N SER A 68 7.27 -10.39 9.09
CA SER A 68 6.12 -9.48 9.21
C SER A 68 4.77 -10.16 8.92
N LEU A 69 4.77 -11.49 8.68
CA LEU A 69 3.61 -12.34 8.40
C LEU A 69 3.48 -13.40 9.49
#